data_AF-A0A965GSV5-F1
#
_entry.id   AF-A0A965GSV5-F1
#
_cell.length_a   1.000
_cell.length_b   1.000
_cell.length_c   1.000
_cell.angle_alpha   90.00
_cell.angle_beta   90.00
_cell.angle_gamma   90.00
#
_symmetry.space_group_name_H-M   'P 1'
#
loop_
_entity.id
_entity.type
_entity.pdbx_description
1 polymer ?
#
loop_
_entity_poly.entity_id
_entity_poly.type
_entity_poly.pdbx_seq_one_letter_code
_entity_poly.pdbx_strand_id
1 'polypeptide(L)'
;MNKSLKVATLFVLLGLTLAWFGFMIANFLGILEGPRYIEPNTYEVGSQALTKGSTYVFLAALVALAGFSGLAYRKADFAVAKKTPGALPVFRFATVGVVVSLVSLVFFALSAFSASFNMFGSSGTVVDQLTGVYVPIILAAAVCVFLLLSVTVYRKSEAVAGTLTPEQKRAKREAALAFVYPIVGTTLALLIGITVYQSNRQNPQSWVWVLILAIVGGSVAIGSIYAARTRAHGASQAKPKKVAGTAALSLNFVLVVIFVVVVTFMSFMFGIAAISELNYYGGWFKKEPLDAVTLQWFVNSMLPAILILALVDVTAYIAVRIRSIVASN
;
A
#
# COMPACT_ATOMS: atom_id res chain seq x y z
N MET A 1 6.19 -27.46 4.69
CA MET A 1 5.11 -26.46 4.54
C MET A 1 3.85 -27.10 3.97
N ASN A 2 2.75 -27.07 4.74
CA ASN A 2 1.47 -27.68 4.33
C ASN A 2 0.76 -26.87 3.22
N LYS A 3 -0.32 -27.43 2.63
CA LYS A 3 -1.06 -26.80 1.52
C LYS A 3 -1.62 -25.42 1.88
N SER A 4 -2.18 -25.26 3.09
CA SER A 4 -2.76 -23.99 3.54
C SER A 4 -1.72 -22.87 3.64
N LEU A 5 -0.53 -23.17 4.17
CA LEU A 5 0.57 -22.23 4.29
C LEU A 5 1.16 -21.86 2.94
N LYS A 6 1.23 -22.80 1.98
CA LYS A 6 1.60 -22.49 0.58
C LYS A 6 0.65 -21.48 -0.04
N VAL A 7 -0.67 -21.71 0.10
CA VAL A 7 -1.69 -20.79 -0.41
C VAL A 7 -1.58 -19.40 0.23
N ALA A 8 -1.33 -19.33 1.55
CA ALA A 8 -1.14 -18.06 2.23
C ALA A 8 0.07 -17.28 1.70
N THR A 9 1.22 -17.94 1.48
CA THR A 9 2.38 -17.30 0.86
C THR A 9 2.07 -16.82 -0.55
N LEU A 10 1.42 -17.67 -1.37
CA LEU A 10 1.07 -17.32 -2.75
C LEU A 10 0.10 -16.14 -2.84
N PHE A 11 -0.81 -15.96 -1.87
CA PHE A 11 -1.67 -14.79 -1.84
C PHE A 11 -0.89 -13.48 -1.69
N VAL A 12 0.09 -13.40 -0.81
CA VAL A 12 0.91 -12.18 -0.69
C VAL A 12 1.61 -11.87 -2.00
N LEU A 13 2.20 -12.89 -2.63
CA LEU A 13 2.90 -12.75 -3.91
C LEU A 13 1.94 -12.34 -5.02
N LEU A 14 0.79 -13.01 -5.15
CA LEU A 14 -0.25 -12.64 -6.12
C LEU A 14 -0.73 -11.19 -5.92
N GLY A 15 -0.90 -10.75 -4.67
CA GLY A 15 -1.22 -9.36 -4.38
C GLY A 15 -0.16 -8.39 -4.88
N LEU A 16 1.12 -8.72 -4.70
CA LEU A 16 2.25 -7.93 -5.23
C LEU A 16 2.27 -7.93 -6.76
N THR A 17 2.09 -9.09 -7.39
CA THR A 17 2.05 -9.23 -8.86
C THR A 17 0.91 -8.40 -9.46
N LEU A 18 -0.30 -8.48 -8.87
CA LEU A 18 -1.46 -7.70 -9.32
C LEU A 18 -1.25 -6.21 -9.12
N ALA A 19 -0.62 -5.79 -8.01
CA ALA A 19 -0.26 -4.39 -7.81
C ALA A 19 0.71 -3.91 -8.89
N TRP A 20 1.73 -4.72 -9.22
CA TRP A 20 2.70 -4.38 -10.26
C TRP A 20 2.02 -4.15 -11.61
N PHE A 21 1.20 -5.10 -12.08
CA PHE A 21 0.48 -4.95 -13.35
C PHE A 21 -0.51 -3.78 -13.31
N GLY A 22 -1.24 -3.63 -12.21
CA GLY A 22 -2.15 -2.50 -12.03
C GLY A 22 -1.43 -1.15 -12.09
N PHE A 23 -0.21 -1.05 -11.54
CA PHE A 23 0.62 0.15 -11.65
C PHE A 23 1.06 0.40 -13.09
N MET A 24 1.45 -0.62 -13.85
CA MET A 24 1.82 -0.45 -15.26
C MET A 24 0.63 0.05 -16.10
N ILE A 25 -0.54 -0.56 -15.90
CA ILE A 25 -1.78 -0.15 -16.58
C ILE A 25 -2.14 1.28 -16.19
N ALA A 26 -2.07 1.64 -14.91
CA ALA A 26 -2.38 2.97 -14.43
C ALA A 26 -1.41 4.03 -15.01
N ASN A 27 -0.11 3.74 -15.07
CA ASN A 27 0.86 4.63 -15.72
C ASN A 27 0.55 4.79 -17.22
N PHE A 28 0.22 3.70 -17.91
CA PHE A 28 -0.11 3.73 -19.33
C PHE A 28 -1.37 4.58 -19.59
N LEU A 29 -2.43 4.37 -18.81
CA LEU A 29 -3.64 5.21 -18.84
C LEU A 29 -3.31 6.67 -18.51
N GLY A 30 -2.40 6.92 -17.57
CA GLY A 30 -1.97 8.28 -17.23
C GLY A 30 -1.35 9.01 -18.42
N ILE A 31 -0.61 8.31 -19.28
CA ILE A 31 -0.06 8.90 -20.52
C ILE A 31 -1.19 9.21 -21.51
N LEU A 32 -2.18 8.32 -21.64
CA LEU A 32 -3.34 8.50 -22.52
C LEU A 32 -4.24 9.68 -22.09
N GLU A 33 -4.44 9.84 -20.79
CA GLU A 33 -5.31 10.87 -20.19
C GLU A 33 -4.62 12.24 -20.12
N GLY A 34 -3.28 12.27 -20.05
CA GLY A 34 -2.51 13.49 -19.90
C GLY A 34 -2.57 14.41 -21.14
N PRO A 35 -2.67 15.74 -20.95
CA PRO A 35 -2.88 16.69 -22.03
C PRO A 35 -1.71 16.68 -23.03
N ARG A 36 -2.04 16.77 -24.31
CA ARG A 36 -1.09 16.99 -25.41
C ARG A 36 -1.15 18.45 -25.82
N TYR A 37 -0.13 19.22 -25.50
CA TYR A 37 -0.11 20.64 -25.84
C TYR A 37 0.19 20.84 -27.33
N ILE A 38 -0.32 21.94 -27.88
CA ILE A 38 0.06 22.48 -29.19
C ILE A 38 0.79 23.81 -28.96
N GLU A 39 0.26 24.61 -28.03
CA GLU A 39 0.77 25.91 -27.57
C GLU A 39 0.64 25.98 -26.03
N PRO A 40 1.29 26.94 -25.34
CA PRO A 40 1.04 27.18 -23.92
C PRO A 40 -0.46 27.34 -23.64
N ASN A 41 -0.99 26.55 -22.71
CA ASN A 41 -2.41 26.51 -22.31
C ASN A 41 -3.42 26.05 -23.38
N THR A 42 -2.98 25.58 -24.55
CA THR A 42 -3.84 25.02 -25.60
C THR A 42 -3.44 23.58 -25.88
N TYR A 43 -4.37 22.63 -25.69
CA TYR A 43 -4.13 21.20 -25.89
C TYR A 43 -4.99 20.61 -27.00
N GLU A 44 -4.42 19.68 -27.77
CA GLU A 44 -5.06 18.97 -28.88
C GLU A 44 -6.00 17.87 -28.38
N VAL A 45 -5.53 17.09 -27.40
CA VAL A 45 -6.20 15.89 -26.85
C VAL A 45 -5.78 15.73 -25.38
N GLY A 46 -6.58 14.98 -24.60
CA GLY A 46 -6.34 14.73 -23.19
C GLY A 46 -7.01 15.77 -22.30
N SER A 47 -6.75 15.72 -21.00
CA SER A 47 -7.39 16.64 -20.05
C SER A 47 -6.46 17.01 -18.89
N GLN A 48 -6.57 18.27 -18.45
CA GLN A 48 -6.00 18.73 -17.19
C GLN A 48 -6.91 18.41 -15.98
N ALA A 49 -8.03 17.72 -16.18
CA ALA A 49 -8.93 17.31 -15.11
C ALA A 49 -8.19 16.51 -14.03
N LEU A 50 -8.60 16.72 -12.77
CA LEU A 50 -8.14 15.93 -11.64
C LEU A 50 -8.68 14.50 -11.71
N THR A 51 -9.88 14.35 -12.25
CA THR A 51 -10.54 13.06 -12.42
C THR A 51 -9.89 12.28 -13.53
N LYS A 52 -9.12 11.28 -13.13
CA LYS A 52 -8.35 10.42 -14.02
C LYS A 52 -8.67 8.96 -13.72
N GLY A 53 -8.96 8.18 -14.76
CA GLY A 53 -9.17 6.74 -14.65
C GLY A 53 -7.92 6.06 -14.10
N SER A 54 -6.73 6.52 -14.50
CA SER A 54 -5.45 6.06 -13.95
C SER A 54 -5.38 6.11 -12.41
N THR A 55 -5.91 7.15 -11.77
CA THR A 55 -5.98 7.28 -10.30
C THR A 55 -6.76 6.12 -9.66
N TYR A 56 -7.89 5.75 -10.25
CA TYR A 56 -8.72 4.65 -9.75
C TYR A 56 -8.11 3.27 -10.03
N VAL A 57 -7.37 3.12 -11.13
CA VAL A 57 -6.63 1.89 -11.41
C VAL A 57 -5.48 1.70 -10.42
N PHE A 58 -4.74 2.76 -10.07
CA PHE A 58 -3.76 2.71 -8.98
C PHE A 58 -4.41 2.28 -7.66
N LEU A 59 -5.54 2.88 -7.31
CA LEU A 59 -6.28 2.52 -6.10
C LEU A 59 -6.72 1.05 -6.13
N ALA A 60 -7.29 0.59 -7.24
CA ALA A 60 -7.75 -0.79 -7.40
C ALA A 60 -6.58 -1.79 -7.26
N ALA A 61 -5.40 -1.46 -7.81
CA ALA A 61 -4.18 -2.24 -7.68
C ALA A 61 -3.76 -2.38 -6.21
N LEU A 62 -3.83 -1.29 -5.44
CA LEU A 62 -3.54 -1.29 -4.00
C LEU A 62 -4.61 -2.00 -3.18
N VAL A 63 -5.88 -1.91 -3.57
CA VAL A 63 -6.98 -2.67 -2.95
C VAL A 63 -6.77 -4.17 -3.14
N ALA A 64 -6.33 -4.60 -4.33
CA ALA A 64 -5.99 -6.00 -4.59
C ALA A 64 -4.84 -6.47 -3.68
N LEU A 65 -3.74 -5.69 -3.60
CA LEU A 65 -2.62 -5.98 -2.70
C LEU A 65 -3.06 -6.10 -1.23
N ALA A 66 -3.85 -5.14 -0.76
CA ALA A 66 -4.41 -5.13 0.58
C ALA A 66 -5.31 -6.34 0.85
N GLY A 67 -6.21 -6.66 -0.09
CA GLY A 67 -7.15 -7.77 0.00
C GLY A 67 -6.42 -9.11 0.08
N PHE A 68 -5.50 -9.38 -0.85
CA PHE A 68 -4.74 -10.62 -0.86
C PHE A 68 -3.79 -10.76 0.34
N SER A 69 -3.15 -9.67 0.77
CA SER A 69 -2.33 -9.66 1.99
C SER A 69 -3.17 -9.93 3.25
N GLY A 70 -4.37 -9.35 3.34
CA GLY A 70 -5.32 -9.62 4.41
C GLY A 70 -5.80 -11.08 4.43
N LEU A 71 -6.10 -11.65 3.25
CA LEU A 71 -6.48 -13.07 3.13
C LEU A 71 -5.33 -14.01 3.53
N ALA A 72 -4.10 -13.70 3.11
CA ALA A 72 -2.90 -14.41 3.52
C ALA A 72 -2.72 -14.37 5.04
N TYR A 73 -2.86 -13.18 5.63
CA TYR A 73 -2.76 -12.96 7.07
C TYR A 73 -3.77 -13.82 7.83
N ARG A 74 -5.04 -13.76 7.45
CA ARG A 74 -6.11 -14.53 8.12
C ARG A 74 -5.87 -16.03 8.04
N LYS A 75 -5.38 -16.54 6.90
CA LYS A 75 -5.04 -17.96 6.74
C LYS A 75 -3.84 -18.36 7.60
N ALA A 76 -2.79 -17.55 7.62
CA ALA A 76 -1.58 -17.83 8.39
C ALA A 76 -1.82 -17.71 9.91
N ASP A 77 -2.59 -16.70 10.34
CA ASP A 77 -3.01 -16.49 11.73
C ASP A 77 -3.79 -17.70 12.26
N PHE A 78 -4.74 -18.20 11.47
CA PHE A 78 -5.48 -19.41 11.83
C PHE A 78 -4.58 -20.64 11.97
N ALA A 79 -3.57 -20.78 11.12
CA ALA A 79 -2.59 -21.86 11.23
C ALA A 79 -1.70 -21.73 12.48
N VAL A 80 -1.32 -20.49 12.85
CA VAL A 80 -0.60 -20.21 14.11
C VAL A 80 -1.47 -20.54 15.32
N ALA A 81 -2.76 -20.18 15.31
CA ALA A 81 -3.71 -20.50 16.38
C ALA A 81 -3.83 -22.00 16.61
N LYS A 82 -3.85 -22.77 15.50
CA LYS A 82 -3.85 -24.24 15.51
C LYS A 82 -2.51 -24.86 15.87
N LYS A 83 -1.49 -24.06 16.23
CA LYS A 83 -0.13 -24.51 16.50
C LYS A 83 0.43 -25.38 15.35
N THR A 84 0.08 -25.04 14.11
CA THR A 84 0.56 -25.78 12.94
C THR A 84 2.08 -25.60 12.81
N PRO A 85 2.87 -26.69 12.70
CA PRO A 85 4.31 -26.60 12.52
C PRO A 85 4.69 -25.71 11.33
N GLY A 86 5.64 -24.81 11.53
CA GLY A 86 6.11 -23.91 10.46
C GLY A 86 5.17 -22.76 10.08
N ALA A 87 4.10 -22.48 10.84
CA ALA A 87 3.15 -21.40 10.51
C ALA A 87 3.67 -19.99 10.83
N LEU A 88 4.52 -19.83 11.85
CA LEU A 88 4.98 -18.53 12.31
C LEU A 88 5.74 -17.71 11.24
N PRO A 89 6.67 -18.30 10.45
CA PRO A 89 7.33 -17.55 9.37
C PRO A 89 6.37 -17.04 8.30
N VAL A 90 5.38 -17.84 7.92
CA VAL A 90 4.37 -17.47 6.91
C VAL A 90 3.47 -16.35 7.44
N PHE A 91 3.10 -16.42 8.72
CA PHE A 91 2.35 -15.36 9.40
C PHE A 91 3.12 -14.04 9.42
N ARG A 92 4.41 -14.05 9.74
CA ARG A 92 5.26 -12.85 9.69
C ARG A 92 5.35 -12.29 8.28
N PHE A 93 5.51 -13.15 7.28
CA PHE A 93 5.54 -12.72 5.87
C PHE A 93 4.23 -12.05 5.45
N ALA A 94 3.08 -12.65 5.77
CA ALA A 94 1.77 -12.06 5.51
C ALA A 94 1.55 -10.75 6.28
N THR A 95 2.11 -10.64 7.50
CA THR A 95 2.08 -9.40 8.28
C THR A 95 2.85 -8.28 7.57
N VAL A 96 4.02 -8.58 7.00
CA VAL A 96 4.78 -7.62 6.18
C VAL A 96 3.95 -7.18 4.97
N GLY A 97 3.29 -8.10 4.26
CA GLY A 97 2.41 -7.75 3.14
C GLY A 97 1.28 -6.78 3.54
N VAL A 98 0.66 -6.99 4.70
CA VAL A 98 -0.34 -6.07 5.26
C VAL A 98 0.26 -4.68 5.53
N VAL A 99 1.43 -4.62 6.16
CA VAL A 99 2.11 -3.34 6.45
C VAL A 99 2.46 -2.60 5.17
N VAL A 100 3.04 -3.29 4.18
CA VAL A 100 3.37 -2.72 2.87
C VAL A 100 2.11 -2.15 2.21
N SER A 101 1.00 -2.90 2.22
CA SER A 101 -0.29 -2.44 1.67
C SER A 101 -0.75 -1.13 2.31
N LEU A 102 -0.72 -1.04 3.65
CA LEU A 102 -1.13 0.14 4.39
C LEU A 102 -0.25 1.35 4.06
N VAL A 103 1.07 1.15 4.04
CA VAL A 103 2.03 2.21 3.71
C VAL A 103 1.81 2.70 2.28
N SER A 104 1.63 1.79 1.31
CA SER A 104 1.37 2.16 -0.08
C SER A 104 0.06 2.95 -0.25
N LEU A 105 -1.01 2.59 0.45
CA LEU A 105 -2.27 3.34 0.44
C LEU A 105 -2.12 4.74 1.03
N VAL A 106 -1.30 4.91 2.06
CA VAL A 106 -0.97 6.23 2.62
C VAL A 106 -0.21 7.08 1.60
N PHE A 107 0.83 6.53 0.98
CA PHE A 107 1.55 7.26 -0.07
C PHE A 107 0.65 7.63 -1.24
N PHE A 108 -0.24 6.72 -1.68
CA PHE A 108 -1.24 7.02 -2.70
C PHE A 108 -2.14 8.21 -2.31
N ALA A 109 -2.68 8.22 -1.10
CA ALA A 109 -3.52 9.32 -0.62
C ALA A 109 -2.75 10.65 -0.55
N LEU A 110 -1.49 10.63 -0.10
CA LEU A 110 -0.61 11.81 -0.08
C LEU A 110 -0.26 12.30 -1.50
N SER A 111 -0.07 11.39 -2.46
CA SER A 111 0.15 11.73 -3.86
C SER A 111 -1.08 12.37 -4.49
N ALA A 112 -2.28 11.81 -4.26
CA ALA A 112 -3.54 12.38 -4.72
C ALA A 112 -3.79 13.77 -4.12
N PHE A 113 -3.53 13.92 -2.81
CA PHE A 113 -3.58 15.20 -2.11
C PHE A 113 -2.59 16.21 -2.71
N SER A 114 -1.34 15.81 -2.92
CA SER A 114 -0.28 16.69 -3.47
C SER A 114 -0.59 17.13 -4.90
N ALA A 115 -1.20 16.27 -5.71
CA ALA A 115 -1.62 16.62 -7.07
C ALA A 115 -2.65 17.78 -7.09
N SER A 116 -3.45 17.93 -6.03
CA SER A 116 -4.45 19.00 -5.94
C SER A 116 -3.87 20.41 -5.83
N PHE A 117 -2.64 20.56 -5.30
CA PHE A 117 -1.96 21.86 -5.21
C PHE A 117 -1.28 22.28 -6.51
N ASN A 118 -0.92 21.30 -7.35
CA ASN A 118 -0.11 21.52 -8.54
C ASN A 118 -0.93 21.79 -9.81
N MET A 119 -2.22 22.12 -9.69
CA MET A 119 -3.03 22.57 -10.82
C MET A 119 -2.71 24.02 -11.17
N PHE A 120 -2.04 24.22 -12.31
CA PHE A 120 -1.88 25.54 -12.93
C PHE A 120 -3.13 25.87 -13.76
N GLY A 121 -3.96 26.81 -13.30
CA GLY A 121 -5.14 27.30 -14.04
C GLY A 121 -6.46 27.32 -13.26
N SER A 122 -7.56 27.61 -13.98
CA SER A 122 -8.94 27.66 -13.45
C SER A 122 -9.21 26.41 -12.62
N SER A 123 -9.74 26.58 -11.41
CA SER A 123 -10.23 25.48 -10.59
C SER A 123 -11.14 24.59 -11.44
N GLY A 124 -10.78 23.31 -11.58
CA GLY A 124 -11.69 22.31 -12.10
C GLY A 124 -13.01 22.36 -11.34
N THR A 125 -14.10 21.91 -11.97
CA THR A 125 -15.43 21.93 -11.36
C THR A 125 -15.42 21.25 -9.98
N VAL A 126 -16.38 21.60 -9.11
CA VAL A 126 -16.54 20.94 -7.80
C VAL A 126 -16.60 19.42 -7.95
N VAL A 127 -17.26 18.94 -9.02
CA VAL A 127 -17.33 17.51 -9.35
C VAL A 127 -15.94 16.96 -9.64
N ASP A 128 -15.14 17.61 -10.48
CA ASP A 128 -13.79 17.16 -10.84
C ASP A 128 -12.87 17.04 -9.62
N GLN A 129 -12.99 17.95 -8.66
CA GLN A 129 -12.23 17.88 -7.42
C GLN A 129 -12.71 16.73 -6.54
N LEU A 130 -14.04 16.58 -6.40
CA LEU A 130 -14.65 15.53 -5.60
C LEU A 130 -14.21 14.15 -6.09
N THR A 131 -14.30 13.90 -7.39
CA THR A 131 -13.94 12.60 -7.99
C THR A 131 -12.44 12.44 -8.17
N GLY A 132 -11.70 13.49 -8.52
CA GLY A 132 -10.26 13.38 -8.74
C GLY A 132 -9.41 13.27 -7.48
N VAL A 133 -9.87 13.80 -6.34
CA VAL A 133 -9.05 13.92 -5.12
C VAL A 133 -9.77 13.36 -3.89
N TYR A 134 -10.96 13.88 -3.55
CA TYR A 134 -11.63 13.54 -2.30
C TYR A 134 -12.03 12.06 -2.24
N VAL A 135 -12.70 11.55 -3.29
CA VAL A 135 -13.18 10.15 -3.35
C VAL A 135 -12.01 9.16 -3.26
N PRO A 136 -10.93 9.26 -4.06
CA PRO A 136 -9.78 8.36 -3.93
C PRO A 136 -9.15 8.34 -2.54
N ILE A 137 -9.00 9.50 -1.89
CA ILE A 137 -8.44 9.60 -0.52
C ILE A 137 -9.35 8.89 0.49
N ILE A 138 -10.66 9.13 0.42
CA ILE A 138 -11.63 8.50 1.32
C ILE A 138 -11.66 6.98 1.12
N LEU A 139 -11.64 6.52 -0.13
CA LEU A 139 -11.62 5.09 -0.44
C LEU A 139 -10.33 4.43 0.05
N ALA A 140 -9.16 5.06 -0.15
CA ALA A 140 -7.89 4.54 0.36
C ALA A 140 -7.91 4.43 1.90
N ALA A 141 -8.44 5.44 2.59
CA ALA A 141 -8.60 5.43 4.04
C ALA A 141 -9.56 4.32 4.51
N ALA A 142 -10.68 4.14 3.81
CA ALA A 142 -11.65 3.08 4.10
C ALA A 142 -11.01 1.69 3.97
N VAL A 143 -10.17 1.47 2.95
CA VAL A 143 -9.41 0.22 2.78
C VAL A 143 -8.42 0.02 3.92
N CYS A 144 -7.69 1.07 4.34
CA CYS A 144 -6.78 0.99 5.48
C CYS A 144 -7.50 0.59 6.77
N VAL A 145 -8.63 1.24 7.08
CA VAL A 145 -9.47 0.94 8.25
C VAL A 145 -9.99 -0.49 8.18
N PHE A 146 -10.56 -0.89 7.04
CA PHE A 146 -11.07 -2.25 6.84
C PHE A 146 -9.99 -3.31 7.04
N LEU A 147 -8.82 -3.12 6.41
CA LEU A 147 -7.70 -4.04 6.51
C LEU A 147 -7.23 -4.16 7.96
N LEU A 148 -7.04 -3.04 8.67
CA LEU A 148 -6.61 -3.05 10.07
C LEU A 148 -7.62 -3.72 11.00
N LEU A 149 -8.91 -3.43 10.86
CA LEU A 149 -9.96 -4.11 11.62
C LEU A 149 -9.96 -5.61 11.32
N SER A 150 -9.73 -6.01 10.07
CA SER A 150 -9.70 -7.42 9.67
C SER A 150 -8.54 -8.21 10.29
N VAL A 151 -7.37 -7.58 10.50
CA VAL A 151 -6.17 -8.24 11.03
C VAL A 151 -6.02 -8.10 12.54
N THR A 152 -6.66 -7.09 13.16
CA THR A 152 -6.60 -6.85 14.61
C THR A 152 -7.86 -7.33 15.33
N VAL A 153 -9.02 -6.75 15.02
CA VAL A 153 -10.28 -6.96 15.76
C VAL A 153 -10.92 -8.29 15.41
N TYR A 154 -11.02 -8.60 14.11
CA TYR A 154 -11.65 -9.82 13.61
C TYR A 154 -10.68 -11.02 13.51
N ARG A 155 -9.59 -10.98 14.28
CA ARG A 155 -8.56 -12.01 14.27
C ARG A 155 -9.09 -13.32 14.86
N LYS A 156 -9.13 -14.38 14.03
CA LYS A 156 -9.72 -15.68 14.40
C LYS A 156 -8.91 -16.43 15.45
N SER A 157 -7.60 -16.21 15.53
CA SER A 157 -6.75 -16.86 16.54
C SER A 157 -7.14 -16.54 17.98
N GLU A 158 -7.85 -15.44 18.22
CA GLU A 158 -8.34 -15.05 19.54
C GLU A 158 -9.77 -15.55 19.82
N ALA A 159 -10.49 -16.03 18.82
CA ALA A 159 -11.89 -16.48 18.94
C ALA A 159 -12.03 -17.95 19.38
N VAL A 160 -10.91 -18.67 19.58
CA VAL A 160 -10.90 -20.07 20.04
C VAL A 160 -10.91 -20.17 21.57
N ALA A 161 -10.75 -19.07 22.30
CA ALA A 161 -11.02 -19.02 23.73
C ALA A 161 -12.45 -18.49 23.95
N GLY A 162 -13.29 -19.29 24.63
CA GLY A 162 -14.70 -18.99 24.88
C GLY A 162 -14.95 -17.58 25.45
N THR A 163 -16.14 -17.05 25.18
CA THR A 163 -16.73 -15.80 25.70
C THR A 163 -15.72 -14.81 26.28
N LEU A 164 -15.12 -13.98 25.41
CA LEU A 164 -14.25 -12.87 25.80
C LEU A 164 -14.82 -12.14 27.02
N THR A 165 -14.00 -12.00 28.06
CA THR A 165 -14.40 -11.24 29.26
C THR A 165 -14.73 -9.80 28.90
N PRO A 166 -15.53 -9.06 29.70
CA PRO A 166 -15.79 -7.64 29.45
C PRO A 166 -14.51 -6.81 29.28
N GLU A 167 -13.45 -7.14 30.02
CA GLU A 167 -12.14 -6.50 29.94
C GLU A 167 -11.42 -6.80 28.61
N GLN A 168 -11.47 -8.04 28.13
CA GLN A 168 -10.90 -8.40 26.83
C GLN A 168 -11.66 -7.74 25.67
N LYS A 169 -12.99 -7.64 25.77
CA LYS A 169 -13.79 -6.89 24.79
C LYS A 169 -13.42 -5.41 24.77
N ARG A 170 -13.21 -4.81 25.95
CA ARG A 170 -12.74 -3.42 26.08
C ARG A 170 -11.35 -3.23 25.49
N ALA A 171 -10.40 -4.11 25.82
CA ALA A 171 -9.05 -4.09 25.25
C ALA A 171 -9.05 -4.24 23.72
N LYS A 172 -9.89 -5.11 23.15
CA LYS A 172 -10.05 -5.22 21.69
C LYS A 172 -10.58 -3.93 21.06
N ARG A 173 -11.58 -3.31 21.67
CA ARG A 173 -12.13 -2.02 21.20
C ARG A 173 -11.08 -0.92 21.27
N GLU A 174 -10.35 -0.82 22.37
CA GLU A 174 -9.28 0.17 22.54
C GLU A 174 -8.14 -0.07 21.55
N ALA A 175 -7.83 -1.32 21.21
CA ALA A 175 -6.84 -1.65 20.18
C ALA A 175 -7.32 -1.23 18.79
N ALA A 176 -8.60 -1.45 18.48
CA ALA A 176 -9.19 -0.96 17.24
C ALA A 176 -9.07 0.57 17.13
N LEU A 177 -9.45 1.28 18.19
CA LEU A 177 -9.41 2.73 18.25
C LEU A 177 -7.98 3.27 18.10
N ALA A 178 -6.99 2.63 18.73
CA ALA A 178 -5.58 3.01 18.61
C ALA A 178 -5.09 3.09 17.15
N PHE A 179 -5.61 2.22 16.28
CA PHE A 179 -5.27 2.20 14.86
C PHE A 179 -6.18 3.07 14.00
N VAL A 180 -7.47 3.17 14.33
CA VAL A 180 -8.45 3.94 13.54
C VAL A 180 -8.26 5.44 13.69
N TYR A 181 -7.96 5.93 14.91
CA TYR A 181 -7.84 7.38 15.16
C TYR A 181 -6.78 8.06 14.29
N PRO A 182 -5.53 7.56 14.18
CA PRO A 182 -4.53 8.17 13.31
C PRO A 182 -4.95 8.22 11.83
N ILE A 183 -5.64 7.19 11.34
CA ILE A 183 -6.05 7.11 9.93
C ILE A 183 -7.17 8.10 9.66
N VAL A 184 -8.24 8.04 10.45
CA VAL A 184 -9.39 8.95 10.29
C VAL A 184 -8.96 10.40 10.49
N GLY A 185 -8.11 10.67 11.49
CA GLY A 185 -7.55 11.99 11.73
C GLY A 185 -6.71 12.50 10.56
N THR A 186 -5.84 11.65 9.98
CA THR A 186 -5.06 12.01 8.79
C THR A 186 -5.97 12.26 7.59
N THR A 187 -6.96 11.41 7.34
CA THR A 187 -7.92 11.62 6.25
C THR A 187 -8.64 12.95 6.42
N LEU A 188 -9.20 13.23 7.59
CA LEU A 188 -9.86 14.51 7.87
C LEU A 188 -8.92 15.70 7.68
N ALA A 189 -7.67 15.59 8.14
CA ALA A 189 -6.65 16.62 7.97
C ALA A 189 -6.41 16.92 6.48
N LEU A 190 -6.26 15.88 5.64
CA LEU A 190 -6.07 16.05 4.20
C LEU A 190 -7.30 16.70 3.53
N LEU A 191 -8.52 16.27 3.86
CA LEU A 191 -9.74 16.87 3.29
C LEU A 191 -9.89 18.34 3.70
N ILE A 192 -9.67 18.66 4.98
CA ILE A 192 -9.68 20.04 5.48
C ILE A 192 -8.59 20.86 4.79
N GLY A 193 -7.38 20.32 4.66
CA GLY A 193 -6.25 20.97 4.02
C GLY A 193 -6.55 21.38 2.57
N ILE A 194 -7.16 20.48 1.79
CA ILE A 194 -7.60 20.80 0.42
C ILE A 194 -8.64 21.92 0.48
N THR A 195 -9.69 21.78 1.31
CA THR A 195 -10.78 22.76 1.37
C THR A 195 -10.29 24.15 1.78
N VAL A 196 -9.38 24.26 2.75
CA VAL A 196 -8.78 25.53 3.18
C VAL A 196 -7.93 26.15 2.09
N TYR A 197 -7.12 25.35 1.39
CA TYR A 197 -6.31 25.84 0.27
C TYR A 197 -7.18 26.33 -0.89
N GLN A 198 -8.27 25.62 -1.18
CA GLN A 198 -9.16 25.96 -2.27
C GLN A 198 -10.04 27.17 -1.98
N SER A 199 -10.47 27.35 -0.73
CA SER A 199 -11.23 28.53 -0.32
C SER A 199 -10.43 29.82 -0.46
N ASN A 200 -9.10 29.76 -0.34
CA ASN A 200 -8.24 30.91 -0.53
C ASN A 200 -6.86 30.48 -1.06
N ARG A 201 -6.73 30.43 -2.38
CA ARG A 201 -5.49 30.01 -3.07
C ARG A 201 -4.29 30.92 -2.84
N GLN A 202 -4.46 32.07 -2.18
CA GLN A 202 -3.34 32.91 -1.76
C GLN A 202 -2.67 32.40 -0.47
N ASN A 203 -3.29 31.45 0.23
CA ASN A 203 -2.67 30.83 1.40
C ASN A 203 -1.40 30.06 1.01
N PRO A 204 -0.25 30.32 1.64
CA PRO A 204 0.96 29.56 1.38
C PRO A 204 0.73 28.08 1.70
N GLN A 205 1.08 27.20 0.75
CA GLN A 205 0.96 25.74 0.89
C GLN A 205 1.62 25.22 2.18
N SER A 206 2.71 25.88 2.62
CA SER A 206 3.39 25.56 3.88
C SER A 206 2.49 25.68 5.11
N TRP A 207 1.63 26.70 5.20
CA TRP A 207 0.70 26.85 6.33
C TRP A 207 -0.41 25.81 6.33
N VAL A 208 -0.86 25.37 5.16
CA VAL A 208 -1.79 24.25 5.02
C VAL A 208 -1.16 22.96 5.59
N TRP A 209 0.12 22.72 5.31
CA TRP A 209 0.86 21.61 5.89
C TRP A 209 1.00 21.70 7.41
N VAL A 210 1.24 22.90 7.97
CA VAL A 210 1.29 23.08 9.43
C VAL A 210 -0.04 22.68 10.08
N LEU A 211 -1.18 23.12 9.52
CA LEU A 211 -2.50 22.73 10.01
C LEU A 211 -2.73 21.22 9.92
N ILE A 212 -2.33 20.59 8.81
CA ILE A 212 -2.45 19.14 8.63
C ILE A 212 -1.64 18.40 9.69
N LEU A 213 -0.36 18.78 9.86
CA LEU A 213 0.54 18.13 10.81
C LEU A 213 0.06 18.30 12.25
N ALA A 214 -0.57 19.42 12.59
CA ALA A 214 -1.19 19.61 13.90
C ALA A 214 -2.35 18.61 14.15
N ILE A 215 -3.27 18.46 13.19
CA ILE A 215 -4.39 17.51 13.29
C ILE A 215 -3.87 16.06 13.32
N VAL A 216 -2.93 15.72 12.43
CA VAL A 216 -2.30 14.40 12.39
C VAL A 216 -1.59 14.10 13.71
N GLY A 217 -0.77 15.02 14.22
CA GLY A 217 -0.07 14.90 15.50
C GLY A 217 -1.03 14.64 16.66
N GLY A 218 -2.14 15.39 16.73
CA GLY A 218 -3.20 15.16 17.71
C GLY A 218 -3.84 13.77 17.59
N SER A 219 -4.14 13.32 16.36
CA SER A 219 -4.73 12.00 16.13
C SER A 219 -3.80 10.84 16.49
N VAL A 220 -2.49 11.00 16.24
CA VAL A 220 -1.45 10.03 16.61
C VAL A 220 -1.27 9.99 18.13
N ALA A 221 -1.31 11.13 18.80
CA ALA A 221 -1.26 11.20 20.25
C ALA A 221 -2.45 10.46 20.88
N ILE A 222 -3.67 10.70 20.40
CA ILE A 222 -4.88 9.98 20.86
C ILE A 222 -4.74 8.48 20.60
N GLY A 223 -4.33 8.06 19.40
CA GLY A 223 -4.10 6.65 19.07
C GLY A 223 -3.08 5.99 20.00
N SER A 224 -2.00 6.71 20.34
CA SER A 224 -0.96 6.24 21.27
C SER A 224 -1.48 6.08 22.69
N ILE A 225 -2.38 6.95 23.16
CA ILE A 225 -3.05 6.81 24.46
C ILE A 225 -3.88 5.52 24.50
N TYR A 226 -4.67 5.26 23.45
CA TYR A 226 -5.43 4.01 23.35
C TYR A 226 -4.51 2.77 23.27
N ALA A 227 -3.39 2.85 22.55
CA ALA A 227 -2.40 1.77 22.51
C ALA A 227 -1.74 1.52 23.89
N ALA A 228 -1.54 2.56 24.69
CA ALA A 228 -1.04 2.41 26.06
C ALA A 228 -2.06 1.71 26.97
N ARG A 229 -3.35 2.05 26.85
CA ARG A 229 -4.44 1.41 27.61
C ARG A 229 -4.57 -0.07 27.29
N THR A 230 -4.43 -0.46 26.02
CA THR A 230 -4.51 -1.88 25.63
C THR A 230 -3.36 -2.71 26.20
N ARG A 231 -2.15 -2.15 26.26
CA ARG A 231 -1.01 -2.77 26.93
C ARG A 231 -1.21 -2.89 28.44
N ALA A 232 -1.80 -1.89 29.08
CA ALA A 232 -2.12 -1.96 30.51
C ALA A 232 -3.13 -3.08 30.82
N HIS A 233 -3.98 -3.44 29.85
CA HIS A 233 -4.96 -4.53 29.96
C HIS A 233 -4.48 -5.87 29.37
N GLY A 234 -3.29 -5.94 28.76
CA GLY A 234 -2.77 -7.12 28.08
C GLY A 234 -1.66 -7.82 28.86
N ALA A 235 -1.81 -9.13 29.11
CA ALA A 235 -0.78 -9.93 29.76
C ALA A 235 0.56 -9.88 28.97
N SER A 236 1.65 -9.61 29.70
CA SER A 236 3.02 -9.52 29.20
C SER A 236 3.39 -10.74 28.34
N GLN A 237 3.67 -10.55 27.06
CA GLN A 237 4.12 -11.63 26.19
C GLN A 237 5.53 -12.06 26.61
N ALA A 238 5.67 -13.34 26.98
CA ALA A 238 6.96 -13.94 27.30
C ALA A 238 7.95 -13.75 26.14
N LYS A 239 9.14 -13.21 26.45
CA LYS A 239 10.22 -13.02 25.48
C LYS A 239 10.56 -14.38 24.83
N PRO A 240 10.64 -14.47 23.49
CA PRO A 240 10.98 -15.72 22.83
C PRO A 240 12.39 -16.17 23.24
N LYS A 241 12.52 -17.43 23.69
CA LYS A 241 13.82 -18.07 23.95
C LYS A 241 14.61 -18.13 22.65
N LYS A 242 15.83 -17.59 22.64
CA LYS A 242 16.78 -17.72 21.52
C LYS A 242 17.43 -19.10 21.60
N VAL A 243 17.38 -19.86 20.51
CA VAL A 243 18.04 -21.18 20.39
C VAL A 243 19.42 -20.96 19.75
N ALA A 244 20.46 -21.63 20.27
CA ALA A 244 21.82 -21.53 19.72
C ALA A 244 21.91 -22.10 18.29
N GLY A 245 22.77 -21.55 17.43
CA GLY A 245 22.95 -21.98 16.03
C GLY A 245 22.10 -21.24 14.98
N THR A 246 21.10 -20.44 15.39
CA THR A 246 20.28 -19.65 14.45
C THR A 246 20.95 -18.41 13.86
N ALA A 247 22.18 -18.07 14.28
CA ALA A 247 22.85 -16.82 13.90
C ALA A 247 23.15 -16.75 12.39
N ALA A 248 23.79 -17.78 11.81
CA ALA A 248 24.09 -17.82 10.38
C ALA A 248 22.82 -17.85 9.50
N LEU A 249 21.79 -18.60 9.93
CA LEU A 249 20.49 -18.64 9.26
C LEU A 249 19.78 -17.27 9.30
N SER A 250 19.92 -16.53 10.40
CA SER A 250 19.36 -15.19 10.53
C SER A 250 20.09 -14.15 9.67
N LEU A 251 21.42 -14.26 9.53
CA LEU A 251 22.22 -13.34 8.72
C LEU A 251 21.93 -13.52 7.22
N ASN A 252 21.98 -14.75 6.71
CA ASN A 252 21.66 -15.03 5.31
C ASN A 252 20.22 -14.60 4.97
N PHE A 253 19.29 -14.74 5.94
CA PHE A 253 17.93 -14.26 5.73
C PHE A 253 17.84 -12.74 5.58
N VAL A 254 18.59 -11.97 6.38
CA VAL A 254 18.60 -10.51 6.24
C VAL A 254 19.05 -10.12 4.83
N LEU A 255 20.09 -10.77 4.31
CA LEU A 255 20.55 -10.56 2.93
C LEU A 255 19.47 -10.87 1.90
N VAL A 256 18.77 -12.01 2.05
CA VAL A 256 17.66 -12.36 1.14
C VAL A 256 16.51 -11.36 1.21
N VAL A 257 16.17 -10.84 2.40
CA VAL A 257 15.14 -9.81 2.52
C VAL A 257 15.55 -8.52 1.85
N ILE A 258 16.77 -8.06 2.08
CA ILE A 258 17.29 -6.84 1.43
C ILE A 258 17.27 -7.02 -0.08
N PHE A 259 17.73 -8.16 -0.59
CA PHE A 259 17.67 -8.51 -2.01
C PHE A 259 16.24 -8.45 -2.54
N VAL A 260 15.29 -9.15 -1.91
CA VAL A 260 13.88 -9.16 -2.33
C VAL A 260 13.30 -7.74 -2.36
N VAL A 261 13.56 -6.93 -1.34
CA VAL A 261 13.06 -5.54 -1.27
C VAL A 261 13.64 -4.70 -2.41
N VAL A 262 14.97 -4.66 -2.56
CA VAL A 262 15.65 -3.86 -3.58
C VAL A 262 15.20 -4.27 -4.98
N VAL A 263 15.16 -5.57 -5.25
CA VAL A 263 14.80 -6.11 -6.57
C VAL A 263 13.32 -5.88 -6.88
N THR A 264 12.43 -5.89 -5.87
CA THR A 264 11.03 -5.46 -6.04
C THR A 264 10.97 -4.00 -6.48
N PHE A 265 11.67 -3.10 -5.79
CA PHE A 265 11.73 -1.69 -6.18
C PHE A 265 12.27 -1.51 -7.61
N MET A 266 13.33 -2.22 -7.97
CA MET A 266 13.88 -2.18 -9.34
C MET A 266 12.85 -2.63 -10.38
N SER A 267 12.10 -3.71 -10.13
CA SER A 267 11.06 -4.17 -11.05
C SER A 267 9.98 -3.11 -11.27
N PHE A 268 9.52 -2.42 -10.22
CA PHE A 268 8.56 -1.32 -10.37
C PHE A 268 9.16 -0.16 -11.15
N MET A 269 10.40 0.25 -10.85
CA MET A 269 11.06 1.36 -11.53
C MET A 269 11.29 1.08 -13.01
N PHE A 270 11.77 -0.11 -13.37
CA PHE A 270 11.98 -0.48 -14.77
C PHE A 270 10.65 -0.61 -15.52
N GLY A 271 9.61 -1.14 -14.88
CA GLY A 271 8.29 -1.18 -15.50
C GLY A 271 7.74 0.23 -15.77
N ILE A 272 7.81 1.14 -14.80
CA ILE A 272 7.38 2.53 -14.97
C ILE A 272 8.21 3.23 -16.06
N ALA A 273 9.52 3.02 -16.07
CA ALA A 273 10.42 3.58 -17.09
C ALA A 273 10.05 3.06 -18.49
N ALA A 274 9.81 1.76 -18.65
CA ALA A 274 9.38 1.17 -19.92
C ALA A 274 8.05 1.77 -20.41
N ILE A 275 7.07 1.98 -19.52
CA ILE A 275 5.83 2.69 -19.89
C ILE A 275 6.11 4.14 -20.27
N SER A 276 7.00 4.82 -19.56
CA SER A 276 7.38 6.21 -19.84
C SER A 276 8.09 6.36 -21.19
N GLU A 277 8.79 5.34 -21.70
CA GLU A 277 9.40 5.37 -23.03
C GLU A 277 8.36 5.50 -24.15
N LEU A 278 7.12 5.02 -23.93
CA LEU A 278 6.03 5.19 -24.91
C LEU A 278 5.56 6.64 -25.02
N ASN A 279 5.98 7.51 -24.09
CA ASN A 279 5.63 8.91 -24.05
C ASN A 279 6.70 9.74 -24.78
N TYR A 280 6.50 10.01 -26.07
CA TYR A 280 7.41 10.83 -26.86
C TYR A 280 7.08 12.34 -26.74
N TYR A 281 8.10 13.13 -26.38
CA TYR A 281 8.02 14.60 -26.38
C TYR A 281 8.82 15.14 -27.56
N GLY A 282 8.12 15.57 -28.62
CA GLY A 282 8.72 16.18 -29.82
C GLY A 282 9.15 17.64 -29.61
N GLY A 283 9.64 17.98 -28.41
CA GLY A 283 10.02 19.34 -28.00
C GLY A 283 9.17 19.92 -26.86
N TRP A 284 9.36 21.21 -26.58
CA TRP A 284 8.84 21.90 -25.38
C TRP A 284 7.31 21.96 -25.26
N PHE A 285 6.58 21.80 -26.36
CA PHE A 285 5.12 21.95 -26.36
C PHE A 285 4.35 20.91 -27.18
N LYS A 286 4.98 20.09 -28.04
CA LYS A 286 4.27 19.09 -28.84
C LYS A 286 4.50 17.69 -28.30
N LYS A 287 3.45 17.11 -27.70
CA LYS A 287 3.40 15.68 -27.41
C LYS A 287 2.94 14.97 -28.69
N GLU A 288 3.85 14.25 -29.34
CA GLU A 288 3.53 13.49 -30.55
C GLU A 288 2.62 12.29 -30.22
N PRO A 289 2.02 11.61 -31.21
CA PRO A 289 1.40 10.32 -30.99
C PRO A 289 2.26 9.38 -30.14
N LEU A 290 1.59 8.58 -29.30
CA LEU A 290 2.23 7.54 -28.51
C LEU A 290 3.08 6.66 -29.43
N ASP A 291 4.29 6.34 -29.00
CA ASP A 291 5.08 5.32 -29.69
C ASP A 291 4.31 4.00 -29.67
N ALA A 292 4.38 3.29 -30.80
CA ALA A 292 3.67 2.03 -30.94
C ALA A 292 4.22 1.01 -29.93
N VAL A 293 3.30 0.26 -29.29
CA VAL A 293 3.66 -0.90 -28.50
C VAL A 293 4.19 -1.98 -29.46
N THR A 294 5.51 -2.00 -29.64
CA THR A 294 6.19 -2.95 -30.52
C THR A 294 6.70 -4.17 -29.75
N LEU A 295 6.92 -5.28 -30.47
CA LEU A 295 7.58 -6.45 -29.90
C LEU A 295 8.99 -6.10 -29.39
N GLN A 296 9.70 -5.21 -30.08
CA GLN A 296 11.03 -4.76 -29.68
C GLN A 296 11.01 -4.01 -28.34
N TRP A 297 10.08 -3.06 -28.17
CA TRP A 297 9.86 -2.38 -26.89
C TRP A 297 9.52 -3.37 -25.78
N PHE A 298 8.63 -4.33 -26.07
CA PHE A 298 8.25 -5.32 -25.06
C PHE A 298 9.45 -6.15 -24.61
N VAL A 299 10.25 -6.68 -25.54
CA VAL A 299 11.41 -7.53 -25.22
C VAL A 299 12.52 -6.76 -24.53
N ASN A 300 12.78 -5.51 -24.93
CA ASN A 300 13.93 -4.75 -24.43
C ASN A 300 13.63 -3.97 -23.14
N SER A 301 12.40 -3.47 -22.98
CA SER A 301 12.05 -2.56 -21.89
C SER A 301 11.11 -3.21 -20.87
N MET A 302 10.02 -3.85 -21.32
CA MET A 302 8.97 -4.36 -20.43
C MET A 302 9.28 -5.75 -19.85
N LEU A 303 9.73 -6.69 -20.69
CA LEU A 303 10.00 -8.07 -20.31
C LEU A 303 11.05 -8.19 -19.19
N PRO A 304 12.17 -7.44 -19.18
CA PRO A 304 13.12 -7.47 -18.07
C PRO A 304 12.45 -7.12 -16.73
N ALA A 305 11.57 -6.11 -16.70
CA ALA A 305 10.88 -5.72 -15.49
C ALA A 305 9.95 -6.83 -14.95
N ILE A 306 9.27 -7.56 -15.85
CA ILE A 306 8.43 -8.72 -15.53
C ILE A 306 9.29 -9.90 -15.01
N LEU A 307 10.42 -10.18 -15.66
CA LEU A 307 11.31 -11.26 -15.23
C LEU A 307 11.92 -11.00 -13.85
N ILE A 308 12.24 -9.73 -13.55
CA ILE A 308 12.71 -9.30 -12.22
C ILE A 308 11.59 -9.51 -11.17
N LEU A 309 10.33 -9.20 -11.49
CA LEU A 309 9.19 -9.49 -10.61
C LEU A 309 9.04 -11.00 -10.36
N ALA A 310 9.13 -11.81 -11.41
CA ALA A 310 9.05 -13.27 -11.27
C ALA A 310 10.19 -13.82 -10.40
N LEU A 311 11.40 -13.26 -10.53
CA LEU A 311 12.54 -13.61 -9.67
C LEU A 311 12.29 -13.27 -8.20
N VAL A 312 11.68 -12.12 -7.93
CA VAL A 312 11.24 -11.71 -6.58
C VAL A 312 10.25 -12.73 -6.02
N ASP A 313 9.22 -13.09 -6.78
CA ASP A 313 8.18 -14.01 -6.33
C ASP A 313 8.74 -15.40 -6.02
N VAL A 314 9.60 -15.93 -6.90
CA VAL A 314 10.27 -17.22 -6.69
C VAL A 314 11.19 -17.18 -5.48
N THR A 315 12.02 -16.14 -5.37
CA THR A 315 12.99 -15.99 -4.27
C THR A 315 12.28 -15.85 -2.92
N ALA A 316 11.27 -15.00 -2.84
CA ALA A 316 10.47 -14.79 -1.64
C ALA A 316 9.72 -16.08 -1.24
N TYR A 317 9.12 -16.77 -2.20
CA TYR A 317 8.45 -18.05 -1.94
C TYR A 317 9.40 -19.09 -1.37
N ILE A 318 10.59 -19.26 -1.98
CA ILE A 318 11.61 -20.21 -1.52
C ILE A 318 12.07 -19.84 -0.10
N ALA A 319 12.38 -18.57 0.15
CA ALA A 319 12.84 -18.08 1.45
C ALA A 319 11.82 -18.35 2.56
N VAL A 320 10.54 -18.05 2.32
CA VAL A 320 9.45 -18.31 3.26
C VAL A 320 9.23 -19.81 3.46
N ARG A 321 9.32 -20.60 2.39
CA ARG A 321 9.15 -22.06 2.44
C ARG A 321 10.25 -22.72 3.27
N ILE A 322 11.52 -22.37 3.05
CA ILE A 322 12.66 -22.90 3.81
C ILE A 322 12.45 -22.60 5.30
N ARG A 323 12.11 -21.35 5.64
CA ARG A 323 11.81 -20.93 7.01
C ARG A 323 10.69 -21.74 7.65
N SER A 324 9.60 -21.96 6.90
CA SER A 324 8.47 -22.74 7.37
C SER A 324 8.88 -24.18 7.67
N ILE A 325 9.76 -24.79 6.86
CA ILE A 325 10.28 -26.15 7.08
C ILE A 325 11.23 -26.19 8.29
N VAL A 326 12.14 -25.23 8.42
CA VAL A 326 13.07 -25.19 9.57
C VAL A 326 12.30 -24.98 10.87
N ALA A 327 11.28 -24.14 10.88
CA ALA A 327 10.44 -23.89 12.06
C ALA A 327 9.39 -24.98 12.33
N SER A 328 9.32 -26.03 11.51
CA SER A 328 8.50 -27.21 11.79
C SER A 328 9.27 -28.35 12.47
N ASN A 329 10.59 -28.24 12.53
CA ASN A 329 11.49 -29.16 13.23
C ASN A 329 11.86 -28.59 14.60
#